data_AF-A0A1F3P2M2-F1
#
_entry.id   AF-A0A1F3P2M2-F1
#
_cell.length_a   1.000
_cell.length_b   1.000
_cell.length_c   1.000
_cell.angle_alpha   90.00
_cell.angle_beta   90.00
_cell.angle_gamma   90.00
#
_symmetry.space_group_name_H-M   'P 1'
#
loop_
_entity.id
_entity.type
_entity.pdbx_description
1 polymer ?
#
loop_
_entity_poly.entity_id
_entity_poly.type
_entity_poly.pdbx_seq_one_letter_code
_entity_poly.pdbx_strand_id
1 'polypeptide(L)'
;MAYQISPRGKGFLSKIHKNGKEKELVPPSYNPPLQTPFDILSILCAIATVGLIVTGFFMYGFIAAGIAILLFSIRELFIQDDHSIVRIYGPFGRLRYLIEDALRDKIMQYFTETNTEGRPIPKIVRNYIYARAHNAKSLTSFGTEVDITDTENTASARILHRNFPGEIQKASYSLIIGEQRPDIKTFKVKSCINVSAMSFGSLNYKACESISFGTKDIAYCNTGEGGYGPHGVAGNDVVFQIGTGKFGVGKDCVLNDGTPSRILDDELLKNLVNDNPNIKMLQIKISQGAKPGLGGVLPGAKVTPEIAAVRKVKPWQTVVSPPQHTEIIGSTPKETIVKLIEFIQKLRKLSNLPVGIKFCIGRLEEIDLLVSVMLTMKDGPDAIQVDGADGGTGAGPSEFVNYVGYGSVIESMAYLHKKLQVAGLRDKVVLSASGKLFTPSHAAVAFAYGADIIDTARGAMLALGCIQALRCHTGECPTGITTHNSWRMHGIDIPEKSTRVHFYLKGFHDDMLQLTHVLGRTDPRDIKPQDVRIMSKHKNEFQKYFEEDPFGLFMPTPEKMIADALQ
;
A
#
# COMPACT_ATOMS: atom_id res chain seq x y z
N MET A 1 25.50 17.89 -42.33
CA MET A 1 25.60 19.06 -41.44
C MET A 1 25.57 18.58 -40.00
N ALA A 2 26.69 18.68 -39.27
CA ALA A 2 26.71 18.38 -37.84
C ALA A 2 26.03 19.54 -37.11
N TYR A 3 24.91 19.28 -36.44
CA TYR A 3 24.23 20.30 -35.62
C TYR A 3 25.20 20.79 -34.53
N GLN A 4 25.53 22.09 -34.54
CA GLN A 4 26.32 22.68 -33.47
C GLN A 4 25.48 22.73 -32.19
N ILE A 5 25.94 22.01 -31.17
CA ILE A 5 25.37 22.07 -29.82
C ILE A 5 25.42 23.53 -29.34
N SER A 6 24.28 24.06 -28.88
CA SER A 6 24.20 25.45 -28.43
C SER A 6 25.19 25.74 -27.29
N PRO A 7 25.67 26.99 -27.14
CA PRO A 7 26.55 27.36 -26.04
C PRO A 7 25.98 27.02 -24.66
N ARG A 8 24.66 27.17 -24.47
CA ARG A 8 23.94 26.70 -23.27
C ARG A 8 24.01 25.17 -23.13
N GLY A 9 23.85 24.42 -24.21
CA GLY A 9 23.98 22.96 -24.22
C GLY A 9 25.39 22.46 -23.85
N LYS A 10 26.44 23.12 -24.36
CA LYS A 10 27.84 22.80 -24.00
C LYS A 10 28.14 23.09 -22.53
N GLY A 11 27.64 24.22 -22.00
CA GLY A 11 27.78 24.56 -20.58
C GLY A 11 26.96 23.66 -19.63
N PHE A 12 25.86 23.09 -20.11
CA PHE A 12 25.05 22.14 -19.35
C PHE A 12 25.71 20.76 -19.25
N LEU A 13 26.27 20.25 -20.34
CA LEU A 13 26.99 18.97 -20.36
C LEU A 13 28.18 18.95 -19.39
N SER A 14 28.90 20.07 -19.27
CA SER A 14 30.01 20.21 -18.31
C SER A 14 29.54 20.28 -16.84
N LYS A 15 28.32 20.79 -16.59
CA LYS A 15 27.70 20.82 -15.26
C LYS A 15 27.13 19.47 -14.84
N ILE A 16 26.54 18.70 -15.76
CA ILE A 16 26.08 17.33 -15.49
C ILE A 16 27.24 16.46 -15.03
N HIS A 17 28.38 16.53 -15.72
CA HIS A 17 29.57 15.75 -15.38
C HIS A 17 30.20 16.15 -14.03
N LYS A 18 29.99 17.38 -13.56
CA LYS A 18 30.52 17.87 -12.27
C LYS A 18 29.59 17.62 -11.08
N ASN A 19 28.27 17.52 -11.30
CA ASN A 19 27.27 17.43 -10.23
C ASN A 19 26.45 16.13 -10.35
N GLY A 20 27.12 14.98 -10.30
CA GLY A 20 26.49 13.66 -10.17
C GLY A 20 25.80 13.41 -8.82
N LYS A 21 25.04 14.39 -8.30
CA LYS A 21 24.14 14.18 -7.17
C LYS A 21 22.73 14.02 -7.72
N GLU A 22 22.17 12.83 -7.51
CA GLU A 22 20.73 12.58 -7.69
C GLU A 22 19.95 13.68 -6.96
N LYS A 23 19.21 14.52 -7.71
CA LYS A 23 18.21 15.39 -7.10
C LYS A 23 17.14 14.50 -6.47
N GLU A 24 16.66 14.88 -5.28
CA GLU A 24 15.60 14.17 -4.58
C GLU A 24 14.43 13.85 -5.54
N LEU A 25 13.96 12.60 -5.49
CA LEU A 25 12.83 12.05 -6.25
C LEU A 25 11.49 12.66 -5.79
N VAL A 26 11.38 13.98 -5.82
CA VAL A 26 10.11 14.70 -5.68
C VAL A 26 9.71 15.09 -7.10
N PRO A 27 8.57 14.59 -7.64
CA PRO A 27 8.06 15.15 -8.88
C PRO A 27 7.91 16.65 -8.68
N PRO A 28 8.21 17.48 -9.68
CA PRO A 28 8.10 18.93 -9.52
C PRO A 28 6.64 19.30 -9.27
N SER A 29 6.23 19.40 -8.00
CA SER A 29 5.07 20.18 -7.63
C SER A 29 5.48 21.63 -7.79
N TYR A 30 4.89 22.32 -8.77
CA TYR A 30 5.21 23.71 -9.05
C TYR A 30 4.60 24.60 -7.95
N ASN A 31 5.34 24.77 -6.87
CA ASN A 31 5.21 25.94 -6.00
C ASN A 31 6.54 26.69 -6.12
N PRO A 32 6.71 27.58 -7.13
CA PRO A 32 7.91 28.39 -7.20
C PRO A 32 7.93 29.22 -5.92
N PRO A 33 8.97 29.10 -5.08
CA PRO A 33 9.07 29.95 -3.93
C PRO A 33 9.19 31.39 -4.43
N LEU A 34 8.47 32.32 -3.82
CA LEU A 34 8.51 33.74 -4.11
C LEU A 34 9.89 34.30 -3.71
N GLN A 35 10.93 34.02 -4.50
CA GLN A 35 12.33 34.22 -4.10
C GLN A 35 13.07 35.24 -4.95
N THR A 36 12.47 35.69 -6.07
CA THR A 36 13.11 36.70 -6.91
C THR A 36 12.71 38.11 -6.47
N PRO A 37 13.57 39.13 -6.60
CA PRO A 37 13.20 40.53 -6.37
C PRO A 37 11.94 40.97 -7.15
N PHE A 38 11.69 40.33 -8.31
CA PHE A 38 10.49 40.53 -9.12
C PHE A 38 9.23 39.99 -8.44
N ASP A 39 9.30 38.88 -7.71
CA ASP A 39 8.18 38.33 -6.93
C ASP A 39 7.72 39.31 -5.86
N ILE A 40 8.68 39.85 -5.11
CA ILE A 40 8.46 40.80 -4.03
C ILE A 40 7.84 42.09 -4.60
N LEU A 41 8.38 42.58 -5.73
CA LEU A 41 7.85 43.76 -6.41
C LEU A 41 6.40 43.54 -6.90
N SER A 42 6.09 42.38 -7.50
CA SER A 42 4.73 42.05 -7.94
C SER A 42 3.74 41.95 -6.77
N ILE A 43 4.15 41.38 -5.64
CA ILE A 43 3.32 41.31 -4.42
C ILE A 43 3.07 42.71 -3.84
N LEU A 44 4.11 43.54 -3.75
CA LEU A 44 3.98 44.92 -3.27
C LEU A 44 3.04 45.73 -4.17
N CYS A 45 3.13 45.58 -5.50
CA CYS A 45 2.19 46.21 -6.42
C CYS A 45 0.76 45.68 -6.27
N ALA A 46 0.56 44.39 -5.99
CA ALA A 46 -0.76 43.82 -5.74
C ALA A 46 -1.38 44.33 -4.42
N ILE A 47 -0.59 44.42 -3.35
CA ILE A 47 -1.02 44.99 -2.07
C ILE A 47 -1.36 46.47 -2.23
N ALA A 48 -0.53 47.24 -2.95
CA ALA A 48 -0.79 48.65 -3.25
C ALA A 48 -2.07 48.83 -4.08
N THR A 49 -2.31 47.94 -5.04
CA THR A 49 -3.54 47.92 -5.86
C THR A 49 -4.77 47.74 -4.99
N VAL A 50 -4.78 46.75 -4.08
CA VAL A 50 -5.90 46.51 -3.16
C VAL A 50 -6.10 47.72 -2.24
N GLY A 51 -5.01 48.29 -1.69
CA GLY A 51 -5.08 49.49 -0.85
C GLY A 51 -5.67 50.71 -1.56
N LEU A 52 -5.32 50.93 -2.82
CA LEU A 52 -5.84 52.04 -3.64
C LEU A 52 -7.30 51.85 -4.04
N ILE A 53 -7.73 50.60 -4.28
CA ILE A 53 -9.14 50.28 -4.57
C ILE A 53 -10.00 50.48 -3.31
N VAL A 54 -9.55 50.01 -2.15
CA VAL A 54 -10.28 50.13 -0.87
C VAL A 54 -10.42 51.60 -0.43
N THR A 55 -9.46 52.45 -0.78
CA THR A 55 -9.48 53.89 -0.45
C THR A 55 -10.22 54.76 -1.47
N GLY A 56 -10.88 54.16 -2.48
CA GLY A 56 -11.68 54.87 -3.47
C GLY A 56 -10.88 55.46 -4.64
N PHE A 57 -9.57 55.23 -4.69
CA PHE A 57 -8.68 55.66 -5.78
C PHE A 57 -8.62 54.61 -6.90
N PHE A 58 -9.80 54.22 -7.41
CA PHE A 58 -9.96 53.13 -8.38
C PHE A 58 -9.06 53.26 -9.61
N MET A 59 -8.94 54.47 -10.19
CA MET A 59 -8.07 54.74 -11.35
C MET A 59 -6.60 54.37 -11.10
N TYR A 60 -6.05 54.76 -9.95
CA TYR A 60 -4.67 54.46 -9.59
C TYR A 60 -4.49 52.98 -9.22
N GLY A 61 -5.52 52.36 -8.64
CA GLY A 61 -5.57 50.91 -8.43
C GLY A 61 -5.45 50.14 -9.75
N PHE A 62 -6.23 50.50 -10.78
CA PHE A 62 -6.16 49.83 -12.09
C PHE A 62 -4.80 50.01 -12.78
N ILE A 63 -4.18 51.19 -12.66
CA ILE A 63 -2.83 51.43 -13.22
C ILE A 63 -1.78 50.58 -12.49
N ALA A 64 -1.82 50.52 -11.15
CA ALA A 64 -0.91 49.69 -10.37
C ALA A 64 -1.08 48.19 -10.68
N ALA A 65 -2.31 47.73 -10.88
CA ALA A 65 -2.62 46.37 -11.30
C ALA A 65 -2.02 46.05 -12.67
N GLY A 66 -2.19 46.95 -13.64
CA GLY A 66 -1.64 46.80 -14.98
C GLY A 66 -0.12 46.71 -14.99
N ILE A 67 0.56 47.54 -14.19
CA ILE A 67 2.03 47.50 -14.03
C ILE A 67 2.46 46.18 -13.37
N ALA A 68 1.75 45.72 -12.34
CA ALA A 68 2.04 44.45 -11.68
C ALA A 68 1.95 43.27 -12.66
N ILE A 69 0.88 43.21 -13.46
CA ILE A 69 0.66 42.17 -14.47
C ILE A 69 1.74 42.24 -15.56
N LEU A 70 2.12 43.44 -16.00
CA LEU A 70 3.16 43.62 -17.02
C LEU A 70 4.53 43.13 -16.51
N LEU A 71 4.95 43.56 -15.32
CA LEU A 71 6.22 43.13 -14.71
C LEU A 71 6.25 41.62 -14.48
N PHE A 72 5.12 41.07 -14.03
CA PHE A 72 4.97 39.63 -13.84
C PHE A 72 5.05 38.88 -15.17
N SER A 73 4.41 39.39 -16.23
CA SER A 73 4.47 38.80 -17.58
C SER A 73 5.87 38.83 -18.17
N ILE A 74 6.61 39.93 -18.00
CA ILE A 74 7.99 40.06 -18.47
C ILE A 74 8.89 39.03 -17.78
N ARG A 75 8.73 38.85 -16.47
CA ARG A 75 9.48 37.84 -15.72
C ARG A 75 9.17 36.44 -16.24
N GLU A 76 7.90 36.08 -16.37
CA GLU A 76 7.50 34.73 -16.78
C GLU A 76 7.93 34.40 -18.21
N LEU A 77 7.88 35.36 -19.15
CA LEU A 77 8.26 35.17 -20.55
C LEU A 77 9.78 35.17 -20.79
N PHE A 78 10.53 35.99 -20.05
CA PHE A 78 11.94 36.27 -20.39
C PHE A 78 12.97 35.87 -19.33
N ILE A 79 12.58 35.78 -18.07
CA ILE A 79 13.51 35.53 -16.95
C ILE A 79 13.43 34.07 -16.48
N GLN A 80 12.23 33.49 -16.48
CA GLN A 80 11.98 32.13 -16.02
C GLN A 80 12.42 31.11 -17.11
N ASP A 81 13.37 30.24 -16.78
CA ASP A 81 13.94 29.26 -17.71
C ASP A 81 13.40 27.82 -17.48
N ASP A 82 12.61 27.58 -16.42
CA ASP A 82 12.32 26.23 -15.92
C ASP A 82 11.13 25.52 -16.60
N HIS A 83 10.11 26.25 -17.07
CA HIS A 83 8.91 25.66 -17.69
C HIS A 83 8.55 26.32 -19.01
N SER A 84 8.51 25.50 -20.07
CA SER A 84 8.21 25.93 -21.43
C SER A 84 6.83 26.59 -21.56
N ILE A 85 5.80 26.04 -20.90
CA ILE A 85 4.42 26.56 -20.98
C ILE A 85 4.32 27.95 -20.35
N VAL A 86 4.93 28.16 -19.18
CA VAL A 86 4.94 29.49 -18.54
C VAL A 86 5.76 30.49 -19.34
N ARG A 87 6.85 30.04 -19.96
CA ARG A 87 7.70 30.88 -20.81
C ARG A 87 7.04 31.27 -22.14
N ILE A 88 6.19 30.41 -22.70
CA ILE A 88 5.49 30.67 -23.96
C ILE A 88 4.22 31.51 -23.72
N TYR A 89 3.46 31.22 -22.65
CA TYR A 89 2.14 31.80 -22.41
C TYR A 89 2.09 32.76 -21.22
N GLY A 90 3.23 33.03 -20.58
CA GLY A 90 3.36 33.98 -19.47
C GLY A 90 2.38 33.68 -18.32
N PRO A 91 1.59 34.67 -17.87
CA PRO A 91 0.62 34.49 -16.78
C PRO A 91 -0.44 33.41 -17.03
N PHE A 92 -0.86 33.18 -18.28
CA PHE A 92 -1.84 32.14 -18.61
C PHE A 92 -1.27 30.73 -18.42
N GLY A 93 0.02 30.55 -18.73
CA GLY A 93 0.73 29.31 -18.42
C GLY A 93 0.77 29.03 -16.93
N ARG A 94 0.95 30.07 -16.09
CA ARG A 94 0.93 29.93 -14.63
C ARG A 94 -0.47 29.68 -14.07
N LEU A 95 -1.49 30.34 -14.60
CA LEU A 95 -2.88 30.09 -14.23
C LEU A 95 -3.26 28.63 -14.49
N ARG A 96 -2.81 28.06 -15.61
CA ARG A 96 -2.99 26.64 -15.90
C ARG A 96 -2.43 25.77 -14.76
N TYR A 97 -1.17 25.95 -14.36
CA TYR A 97 -0.57 25.16 -13.28
C TYR A 97 -1.25 25.39 -11.93
N LEU A 98 -1.69 26.61 -11.62
CA LEU A 98 -2.48 26.88 -10.40
C LEU A 98 -3.80 26.10 -10.38
N ILE A 99 -4.53 26.08 -11.50
CA ILE A 99 -5.78 25.31 -11.62
C ILE A 99 -5.48 23.81 -11.57
N GLU A 100 -4.45 23.36 -12.28
CA GLU A 100 -4.00 21.97 -12.34
C GLU A 100 -3.62 21.45 -10.94
N ASP A 101 -2.80 22.20 -10.20
CA ASP A 101 -2.29 21.78 -8.89
C ASP A 101 -3.28 22.01 -7.74
N ALA A 102 -4.12 23.05 -7.78
CA ALA A 102 -5.00 23.38 -6.67
C ALA A 102 -6.41 22.77 -6.78
N LEU A 103 -6.92 22.63 -8.01
CA LEU A 103 -8.34 22.37 -8.26
C LEU A 103 -8.63 21.14 -9.12
N ARG A 104 -7.75 20.73 -10.05
CA ARG A 104 -8.03 19.64 -11.01
C ARG A 104 -8.53 18.36 -10.32
N ASP A 105 -7.77 17.86 -9.35
CA ASP A 105 -8.11 16.59 -8.68
C ASP A 105 -9.47 16.67 -7.98
N LYS A 106 -9.77 17.82 -7.35
CA LYS A 106 -11.06 18.06 -6.68
C LYS A 106 -12.19 18.19 -7.70
N ILE A 107 -12.00 18.95 -8.77
CA ILE A 107 -13.01 19.13 -9.81
C ILE A 107 -13.36 17.79 -10.44
N MET A 108 -12.34 17.00 -10.80
CA MET A 108 -12.54 15.67 -11.38
C MET A 108 -13.30 14.76 -10.42
N GLN A 109 -12.89 14.70 -9.14
CA GLN A 109 -13.51 13.83 -8.13
C GLN A 109 -14.97 14.19 -7.81
N TYR A 110 -15.31 15.48 -7.75
CA TYR A 110 -16.63 15.92 -7.27
C TYR A 110 -17.64 16.21 -8.39
N PHE A 111 -17.18 16.71 -9.56
CA PHE A 111 -18.07 17.15 -10.63
C PHE A 111 -18.06 16.27 -11.87
N THR A 112 -16.96 15.56 -12.16
CA THR A 112 -16.79 14.83 -13.43
C THR A 112 -16.84 13.31 -13.27
N GLU A 113 -16.31 12.77 -12.17
CA GLU A 113 -16.18 11.34 -11.94
C GLU A 113 -17.56 10.66 -11.85
N THR A 114 -17.78 9.67 -12.73
CA THR A 114 -18.92 8.75 -12.64
C THR A 114 -18.75 7.79 -11.45
N ASN A 115 -19.80 7.10 -11.04
CA ASN A 115 -19.72 6.23 -9.87
C ASN A 115 -18.79 5.01 -10.05
N THR A 116 -18.49 4.63 -11.30
CA THR A 116 -17.81 3.38 -11.67
C THR A 116 -16.38 3.57 -12.22
N GLU A 117 -16.06 4.72 -12.83
CA GLU A 117 -14.79 4.88 -13.57
C GLU A 117 -13.64 5.48 -12.75
N GLY A 118 -13.91 5.92 -11.51
CA GLY A 118 -12.92 6.53 -10.63
C GLY A 118 -11.65 5.69 -10.44
N ARG A 119 -10.49 6.29 -10.71
CA ARG A 119 -9.17 5.70 -10.45
C ARG A 119 -8.47 6.46 -9.32
N PRO A 120 -7.72 5.78 -8.44
CA PRO A 120 -7.46 4.34 -8.41
C PRO A 120 -8.54 3.50 -7.70
N ILE A 121 -9.56 4.13 -7.09
CA ILE A 121 -10.69 3.43 -6.44
C ILE A 121 -12.00 4.13 -6.87
N PRO A 122 -12.98 3.40 -7.43
CA PRO A 122 -14.25 3.99 -7.85
C PRO A 122 -15.07 4.58 -6.70
N LYS A 123 -15.87 5.60 -6.99
CA LYS A 123 -16.76 6.24 -6.03
C LYS A 123 -17.78 5.28 -5.40
N ILE A 124 -18.33 4.31 -6.14
CA ILE A 124 -19.24 3.30 -5.56
C ILE A 124 -18.58 2.49 -4.42
N VAL A 125 -17.30 2.14 -4.59
CA VAL A 125 -16.53 1.43 -3.57
C VAL A 125 -16.19 2.33 -2.39
N ARG A 126 -15.84 3.59 -2.65
CA ARG A 126 -15.61 4.58 -1.59
C ARG A 126 -16.86 4.85 -0.77
N ASN A 127 -18.02 4.96 -1.41
CA ASN A 127 -19.31 5.17 -0.74
C ASN A 127 -19.61 4.04 0.24
N TYR A 128 -19.32 2.78 -0.14
CA TYR A 128 -19.42 1.66 0.80
C TYR A 128 -18.55 1.87 2.04
N ILE A 129 -17.26 2.17 1.85
CA ILE A 129 -16.32 2.38 2.96
C ILE A 129 -16.78 3.55 3.84
N TYR A 130 -17.18 4.67 3.23
CA TYR A 130 -17.63 5.85 3.95
C TYR A 130 -18.94 5.61 4.70
N ALA A 131 -19.92 4.91 4.11
CA ALA A 131 -21.16 4.56 4.78
C ALA A 131 -20.86 3.69 6.00
N ARG A 132 -20.06 2.63 5.84
CA ARG A 132 -19.66 1.75 6.96
C ARG A 132 -18.87 2.49 8.02
N ALA A 133 -17.98 3.41 7.65
CA ALA A 133 -17.25 4.25 8.59
C ALA A 133 -18.17 5.15 9.45
N HIS A 134 -19.37 5.51 8.97
CA HIS A 134 -20.37 6.23 9.77
C HIS A 134 -21.42 5.30 10.40
N ASN A 135 -21.11 3.99 10.51
CA ASN A 135 -22.02 2.97 10.98
C ASN A 135 -23.37 2.93 10.21
N ALA A 136 -23.34 3.30 8.93
CA ALA A 136 -24.50 3.29 8.04
C ALA A 136 -24.39 2.18 7.00
N LYS A 137 -25.54 1.70 6.50
CA LYS A 137 -25.58 0.83 5.32
C LYS A 137 -25.42 1.68 4.06
N SER A 138 -24.64 1.20 3.10
CA SER A 138 -24.57 1.79 1.76
C SER A 138 -25.83 1.40 0.99
N LEU A 139 -26.85 2.24 1.03
CA LEU A 139 -28.10 2.04 0.28
C LEU A 139 -27.99 2.72 -1.08
N THR A 140 -28.25 1.97 -2.16
CA THR A 140 -28.41 2.49 -3.52
C THR A 140 -29.83 2.21 -4.00
N SER A 141 -30.39 3.12 -4.80
CA SER A 141 -31.74 2.99 -5.37
C SER A 141 -31.66 2.66 -6.87
N PHE A 142 -32.77 2.20 -7.46
CA PHE A 142 -32.96 2.00 -8.90
C PHE A 142 -32.20 0.84 -9.57
N GLY A 143 -31.14 0.28 -8.97
CA GLY A 143 -30.51 -0.97 -9.43
C GLY A 143 -28.97 -0.95 -9.42
N THR A 144 -28.36 -1.88 -10.17
CA THR A 144 -26.90 -1.98 -10.34
C THR A 144 -26.40 -0.95 -11.35
N GLU A 145 -25.45 -0.11 -10.94
CA GLU A 145 -24.71 0.78 -11.86
C GLU A 145 -23.48 0.09 -12.47
N VAL A 146 -23.03 -1.02 -11.87
CA VAL A 146 -21.89 -1.80 -12.37
C VAL A 146 -22.34 -2.63 -13.56
N ASP A 147 -21.60 -2.53 -14.67
CA ASP A 147 -21.80 -3.38 -15.84
C ASP A 147 -21.64 -4.86 -15.44
N ILE A 148 -22.72 -5.62 -15.60
CA ILE A 148 -22.77 -7.05 -15.26
C ILE A 148 -22.07 -7.92 -16.31
N THR A 149 -21.75 -7.34 -17.47
CA THR A 149 -21.09 -7.98 -18.61
C THR A 149 -19.64 -7.55 -18.77
N ASP A 150 -19.13 -6.67 -17.91
CA ASP A 150 -17.73 -6.22 -17.95
C ASP A 150 -16.79 -7.41 -17.69
N THR A 151 -16.18 -7.85 -18.78
CA THR A 151 -15.20 -8.93 -18.86
C THR A 151 -13.75 -8.47 -18.80
N GLU A 152 -13.51 -7.16 -18.77
CA GLU A 152 -12.16 -6.57 -18.80
C GLU A 152 -11.62 -6.33 -17.40
N ASN A 153 -12.51 -6.26 -16.40
CA ASN A 153 -12.14 -6.04 -15.02
C ASN A 153 -12.26 -7.34 -14.21
N THR A 154 -11.13 -7.94 -13.84
CA THR A 154 -11.06 -9.20 -13.08
C THR A 154 -11.67 -9.13 -11.67
N ALA A 155 -11.93 -7.92 -11.15
CA ALA A 155 -12.66 -7.72 -9.89
C ALA A 155 -14.20 -7.75 -10.05
N SER A 156 -14.71 -7.80 -11.28
CA SER A 156 -16.14 -7.91 -11.61
C SER A 156 -16.61 -9.35 -11.42
N ALA A 157 -16.72 -9.78 -10.16
CA ALA A 157 -17.33 -11.07 -9.84
C ALA A 157 -18.77 -10.92 -9.35
N ARG A 158 -19.59 -11.90 -9.66
CA ARG A 158 -20.95 -12.05 -9.11
C ARG A 158 -20.97 -13.14 -8.07
N ILE A 159 -21.67 -12.90 -6.97
CA ILE A 159 -21.82 -13.86 -5.89
C ILE A 159 -23.09 -14.68 -6.13
N LEU A 160 -22.96 -16.00 -6.13
CA LEU A 160 -24.02 -16.93 -6.50
C LEU A 160 -24.73 -17.44 -5.25
N HIS A 161 -25.74 -16.70 -4.81
CA HIS A 161 -26.58 -17.10 -3.67
C HIS A 161 -27.30 -18.45 -3.89
N ARG A 162 -27.68 -19.11 -2.79
CA ARG A 162 -28.57 -20.28 -2.88
C ARG A 162 -30.01 -19.83 -3.14
N ASN A 163 -30.57 -20.22 -4.29
CA ASN A 163 -32.00 -20.03 -4.58
C ASN A 163 -32.91 -20.85 -3.66
N PHE A 164 -32.42 -22.00 -3.18
CA PHE A 164 -33.14 -22.92 -2.29
C PHE A 164 -32.28 -23.18 -1.03
N PRO A 165 -32.28 -22.25 -0.06
CA PRO A 165 -31.29 -22.22 1.02
C PRO A 165 -31.39 -23.39 2.02
N GLY A 166 -32.54 -24.07 2.13
CA GLY A 166 -32.78 -25.07 3.17
C GLY A 166 -32.61 -24.48 4.58
N GLU A 167 -32.31 -25.32 5.57
CA GLU A 167 -31.86 -24.85 6.88
C GLU A 167 -30.41 -24.33 6.78
N ILE A 168 -30.21 -23.04 7.06
CA ILE A 168 -28.88 -22.42 7.06
C ILE A 168 -28.43 -22.14 8.49
N GLN A 169 -27.25 -22.65 8.84
CA GLN A 169 -26.59 -22.33 10.10
C GLN A 169 -26.07 -20.88 10.11
N LYS A 170 -26.00 -20.28 11.29
CA LYS A 170 -25.47 -18.92 11.43
C LYS A 170 -23.97 -18.92 11.10
N ALA A 171 -23.56 -18.07 10.16
CA ALA A 171 -22.15 -17.93 9.81
C ALA A 171 -21.36 -17.33 10.98
N SER A 172 -20.13 -17.81 11.16
CA SER A 172 -19.17 -17.31 12.14
C SER A 172 -17.75 -17.36 11.55
N TYR A 173 -16.79 -16.74 12.22
CA TYR A 173 -15.40 -16.75 11.79
C TYR A 173 -14.48 -17.04 12.98
N SER A 174 -13.60 -18.01 12.82
CA SER A 174 -12.58 -18.33 13.82
C SER A 174 -11.33 -18.89 13.13
N LEU A 175 -10.20 -18.23 13.34
CA LEU A 175 -8.92 -18.64 12.76
C LEU A 175 -7.81 -18.49 13.79
N ILE A 176 -6.89 -19.45 13.81
CA ILE A 176 -5.71 -19.46 14.66
C ILE A 176 -4.47 -19.62 13.77
N ILE A 177 -3.53 -18.69 13.86
CA ILE A 177 -2.24 -18.76 13.20
C ILE A 177 -1.25 -19.48 14.12
N GLY A 178 -0.48 -20.41 13.57
CA GLY A 178 0.53 -21.18 14.30
C GLY A 178 0.00 -22.40 15.04
N GLU A 179 -1.26 -22.81 14.83
CA GLU A 179 -1.87 -23.96 15.51
C GLU A 179 -1.10 -25.27 15.31
N GLN A 180 -0.44 -25.42 14.16
CA GLN A 180 0.36 -26.60 13.81
C GLN A 180 1.77 -26.61 14.43
N ARG A 181 2.10 -25.62 15.27
CA ARG A 181 3.43 -25.43 15.87
C ARG A 181 3.34 -25.52 17.40
N PRO A 182 3.80 -26.63 18.01
CA PRO A 182 3.70 -26.81 19.46
C PRO A 182 4.67 -25.92 20.25
N ASP A 183 5.68 -25.36 19.59
CA ASP A 183 6.81 -24.64 20.18
C ASP A 183 6.62 -23.12 20.23
N ILE A 184 5.49 -22.58 19.76
CA ILE A 184 5.21 -21.14 19.74
C ILE A 184 3.84 -20.80 20.35
N LYS A 185 3.68 -19.54 20.75
CA LYS A 185 2.38 -19.00 21.14
C LYS A 185 1.50 -18.76 19.92
N THR A 186 0.38 -19.46 19.82
CA THR A 186 -0.59 -19.28 18.74
C THR A 186 -1.24 -17.89 18.75
N PHE A 187 -1.68 -17.41 17.60
CA PHE A 187 -2.40 -16.14 17.46
C PHE A 187 -3.83 -16.36 16.94
N LYS A 188 -4.83 -16.10 17.78
CA LYS A 188 -6.26 -16.12 17.39
C LYS A 188 -6.63 -14.80 16.69
N VAL A 189 -7.05 -14.89 15.44
CA VAL A 189 -7.50 -13.75 14.63
C VAL A 189 -8.99 -13.49 14.92
N LYS A 190 -9.32 -12.23 15.26
CA LYS A 190 -10.67 -11.81 15.66
C LYS A 190 -11.64 -11.61 14.49
N SER A 191 -11.12 -11.21 13.32
CA SER A 191 -11.93 -10.84 12.17
C SER A 191 -11.34 -11.33 10.85
N CYS A 192 -12.22 -11.61 9.89
CA CYS A 192 -11.87 -11.94 8.51
C CYS A 192 -11.23 -10.77 7.75
N ILE A 193 -11.32 -9.53 8.28
CA ILE A 193 -10.67 -8.33 7.75
C ILE A 193 -9.80 -7.66 8.80
N ASN A 194 -8.58 -7.28 8.42
CA ASN A 194 -7.60 -6.64 9.29
C ASN A 194 -6.87 -5.49 8.57
N VAL A 195 -6.11 -4.68 9.33
CA VAL A 195 -5.41 -3.52 8.78
C VAL A 195 -4.01 -3.93 8.31
N SER A 196 -3.82 -3.85 6.99
CA SER A 196 -2.56 -4.19 6.32
C SER A 196 -1.44 -3.20 6.66
N ALA A 197 -0.22 -3.63 6.39
CA ALA A 197 1.01 -2.95 6.76
C ALA A 197 1.12 -1.51 6.21
N MET A 198 1.21 -0.54 7.11
CA MET A 198 1.53 0.84 6.74
C MET A 198 2.43 1.50 7.79
N SER A 199 3.61 1.95 7.36
CA SER A 199 4.68 2.36 8.27
C SER A 199 4.39 3.67 9.00
N PHE A 200 4.71 3.73 10.29
CA PHE A 200 4.90 5.00 10.99
C PHE A 200 6.02 5.79 10.30
N GLY A 201 5.72 7.04 9.95
CA GLY A 201 6.51 7.89 9.07
C GLY A 201 5.85 8.09 7.70
N SER A 202 5.28 7.04 7.09
CA SER A 202 4.38 7.25 5.94
C SER A 202 3.07 7.89 6.41
N LEU A 203 2.49 7.33 7.48
CA LEU A 203 1.46 7.96 8.29
C LEU A 203 2.09 8.71 9.49
N ASN A 204 1.40 9.70 10.02
CA ASN A 204 1.76 10.30 11.31
C ASN A 204 1.18 9.52 12.49
N TYR A 205 1.56 9.98 13.69
CA TYR A 205 1.19 9.35 14.95
C TYR A 205 -0.33 9.31 15.15
N LYS A 206 -1.05 10.42 14.93
CA LYS A 206 -2.52 10.47 15.10
C LYS A 206 -3.25 9.46 14.23
N ALA A 207 -2.82 9.29 12.97
CA ALA A 207 -3.42 8.31 12.07
C ALA A 207 -3.11 6.87 12.51
N CYS A 208 -1.88 6.58 12.96
CA CYS A 208 -1.51 5.30 13.51
C CYS A 208 -2.25 4.98 14.83
N GLU A 209 -2.37 5.95 15.74
CA GLU A 209 -3.15 5.85 16.98
C GLU A 209 -4.63 5.59 16.68
N SER A 210 -5.20 6.32 15.72
CA SER A 210 -6.59 6.13 15.32
C SER A 210 -6.85 4.71 14.80
N ILE A 211 -5.89 4.14 14.06
CA ILE A 211 -5.95 2.74 13.64
C ILE A 211 -5.84 1.80 14.84
N SER A 212 -4.90 2.04 15.75
CA SER A 212 -4.71 1.23 16.97
C SER A 212 -5.98 1.16 17.82
N PHE A 213 -6.62 2.30 18.10
CA PHE A 213 -7.90 2.35 18.81
C PHE A 213 -9.04 1.72 18.00
N GLY A 214 -9.09 1.96 16.69
CA GLY A 214 -10.12 1.40 15.82
C GLY A 214 -10.08 -0.13 15.71
N THR A 215 -8.92 -0.76 15.91
CA THR A 215 -8.75 -2.22 15.80
C THR A 215 -8.91 -2.98 17.11
N LYS A 216 -8.74 -2.33 18.28
CA LYS A 216 -8.70 -2.93 19.64
C LYS A 216 -9.49 -4.22 19.83
N ASP A 217 -10.79 -4.17 19.58
CA ASP A 217 -11.71 -5.27 19.88
C ASP A 217 -12.16 -6.08 18.66
N ILE A 218 -11.71 -5.73 17.44
CA ILE A 218 -12.24 -6.33 16.20
C ILE A 218 -11.16 -6.92 15.30
N ALA A 219 -9.96 -6.34 15.23
CA ALA A 219 -8.95 -6.71 14.24
C ALA A 219 -7.53 -6.54 14.79
N TYR A 220 -6.54 -7.01 14.06
CA TYR A 220 -5.16 -6.57 14.25
C TYR A 220 -4.83 -5.40 13.32
N CYS A 221 -3.75 -4.67 13.64
CA CYS A 221 -3.07 -3.82 12.68
C CYS A 221 -1.62 -4.24 12.49
N ASN A 222 -1.08 -3.97 11.30
CA ASN A 222 0.30 -4.25 10.98
C ASN A 222 1.14 -2.96 10.97
N THR A 223 2.32 -3.00 11.59
CA THR A 223 3.17 -1.82 11.80
C THR A 223 3.73 -1.21 10.51
N GLY A 224 3.80 -1.99 9.44
CA GLY A 224 4.63 -1.64 8.29
C GLY A 224 6.12 -1.67 8.63
N GLU A 225 6.93 -1.31 7.63
CA GLU A 225 8.39 -1.41 7.72
C GLU A 225 9.04 -0.40 8.68
N GLY A 226 8.30 0.57 9.21
CA GLY A 226 8.84 1.76 9.89
C GLY A 226 9.28 1.56 11.34
N GLY A 227 9.31 0.33 11.86
CA GLY A 227 9.48 0.04 13.28
C GLY A 227 8.16 0.11 14.06
N TYR A 228 8.24 -0.16 15.37
CA TYR A 228 7.08 -0.21 16.27
C TYR A 228 6.80 1.20 16.80
N GLY A 229 5.85 1.89 16.16
CA GLY A 229 5.35 3.20 16.58
C GLY A 229 4.09 3.07 17.46
N PRO A 230 3.12 3.98 17.35
CA PRO A 230 1.92 3.97 18.19
C PRO A 230 0.85 2.93 17.76
N HIS A 231 1.21 1.95 16.92
CA HIS A 231 0.29 0.93 16.39
C HIS A 231 -0.36 0.05 17.47
N GLY A 232 0.25 -0.04 18.66
CA GLY A 232 -0.23 -0.84 19.77
C GLY A 232 -0.73 -0.05 20.98
N VAL A 233 -0.83 1.28 20.90
CA VAL A 233 -1.11 2.15 22.07
C VAL A 233 -2.44 1.82 22.75
N ALA A 234 -3.41 1.30 22.01
CA ALA A 234 -4.73 0.94 22.53
C ALA A 234 -4.77 -0.45 23.20
N GLY A 235 -3.68 -1.23 23.12
CA GLY A 235 -3.63 -2.64 23.53
C GLY A 235 -4.26 -3.61 22.52
N ASN A 236 -4.47 -3.17 21.28
CA ASN A 236 -4.93 -4.02 20.17
C ASN A 236 -3.85 -5.04 19.76
N ASP A 237 -4.26 -6.10 19.06
CA ASP A 237 -3.32 -7.06 18.48
C ASP A 237 -2.51 -6.41 17.36
N VAL A 238 -1.20 -6.68 17.34
CA VAL A 238 -0.26 -6.10 16.38
C VAL A 238 0.52 -7.20 15.65
N VAL A 239 0.62 -7.06 14.34
CA VAL A 239 1.59 -7.78 13.51
C VAL A 239 2.80 -6.88 13.30
N PHE A 240 3.96 -7.25 13.83
CA PHE A 240 5.18 -6.48 13.64
C PHE A 240 5.86 -6.87 12.32
N GLN A 241 5.94 -5.92 11.39
CA GLN A 241 6.54 -6.18 10.09
C GLN A 241 8.02 -5.81 10.06
N ILE A 242 8.84 -6.79 9.68
CA ILE A 242 10.27 -6.66 9.49
C ILE A 242 10.52 -6.37 8.00
N GLY A 243 10.86 -5.12 7.70
CA GLY A 243 11.32 -4.68 6.37
C GLY A 243 12.82 -4.90 6.17
N THR A 244 13.32 -4.69 4.95
CA THR A 244 14.74 -4.87 4.61
C THR A 244 15.67 -3.91 5.36
N GLY A 245 15.19 -2.70 5.69
CA GLY A 245 15.91 -1.73 6.52
C GLY A 245 15.93 -2.04 8.03
N LYS A 246 15.28 -3.12 8.48
CA LYS A 246 15.26 -3.57 9.88
C LYS A 246 14.99 -2.45 10.89
N PHE A 247 14.11 -1.50 10.57
CA PHE A 247 13.86 -0.36 11.45
C PHE A 247 13.32 -0.81 12.81
N GLY A 248 13.91 -0.27 13.88
CA GLY A 248 13.59 -0.62 15.27
C GLY A 248 14.28 -1.88 15.80
N VAL A 249 14.64 -2.85 14.94
CA VAL A 249 15.18 -4.18 15.36
C VAL A 249 16.49 -4.56 14.66
N GLY A 250 17.14 -3.61 13.99
CA GLY A 250 18.33 -3.84 13.20
C GLY A 250 19.54 -3.07 13.70
N LYS A 251 20.70 -3.55 13.29
CA LYS A 251 22.00 -2.90 13.43
C LYS A 251 22.66 -2.74 12.07
N ASP A 252 23.50 -1.73 11.96
CA ASP A 252 24.19 -1.44 10.72
C ASP A 252 25.23 -2.52 10.42
N CYS A 253 25.35 -2.88 9.15
CA CYS A 253 26.34 -3.83 8.66
C CYS A 253 26.86 -3.40 7.28
N VAL A 254 27.90 -4.07 6.82
CA VAL A 254 28.46 -3.87 5.48
C VAL A 254 28.48 -5.22 4.79
N LEU A 255 27.93 -5.27 3.57
CA LEU A 255 27.94 -6.48 2.74
C LEU A 255 29.35 -6.74 2.19
N ASN A 256 29.58 -7.94 1.65
CA ASN A 256 30.90 -8.35 1.14
C ASN A 256 31.40 -7.45 -0.01
N ASP A 257 30.50 -6.82 -0.76
CA ASP A 257 30.80 -5.88 -1.84
C ASP A 257 31.07 -4.44 -1.35
N GLY A 258 31.07 -4.22 -0.03
CA GLY A 258 31.23 -2.90 0.59
C GLY A 258 29.93 -2.09 0.70
N THR A 259 28.80 -2.62 0.25
CA THR A 259 27.51 -1.91 0.31
C THR A 259 27.01 -1.81 1.76
N PRO A 260 26.72 -0.59 2.27
CA PRO A 260 26.09 -0.44 3.58
C PRO A 260 24.69 -1.06 3.61
N SER A 261 24.40 -1.84 4.64
CA SER A 261 23.10 -2.48 4.84
C SER A 261 22.75 -2.54 6.33
N ARG A 262 21.66 -3.24 6.68
CA ARG A 262 21.27 -3.52 8.06
C ARG A 262 20.88 -4.98 8.21
N ILE A 263 21.26 -5.56 9.35
CA ILE A 263 20.96 -6.95 9.74
C ILE A 263 20.18 -6.96 11.04
N LEU A 264 19.41 -8.01 11.28
CA LEU A 264 18.68 -8.21 12.54
C LEU A 264 19.64 -8.14 13.74
N ASP A 265 19.20 -7.42 14.76
CA ASP A 265 19.76 -7.47 16.10
C ASP A 265 18.85 -8.30 17.00
N ASP A 266 19.34 -9.46 17.40
CA ASP A 266 18.58 -10.47 18.15
C ASP A 266 18.09 -9.94 19.51
N GLU A 267 18.89 -9.13 20.21
CA GLU A 267 18.53 -8.58 21.52
C GLU A 267 17.50 -7.46 21.38
N LEU A 268 17.62 -6.62 20.35
CA LEU A 268 16.58 -5.61 20.07
C LEU A 268 15.23 -6.24 19.75
N LEU A 269 15.20 -7.34 18.98
CA LEU A 269 13.96 -8.05 18.70
C LEU A 269 13.35 -8.66 19.96
N LYS A 270 14.16 -9.35 20.78
CA LYS A 270 13.67 -9.93 22.04
C LYS A 270 13.09 -8.87 22.97
N ASN A 271 13.81 -7.77 23.18
CA ASN A 271 13.35 -6.67 24.02
C ASN A 271 12.05 -6.09 23.49
N LEU A 272 11.96 -5.82 22.17
CA LEU A 272 10.73 -5.33 21.56
C LEU A 272 9.53 -6.24 21.83
N VAL A 273 9.68 -7.56 21.64
CA VAL A 273 8.59 -8.52 21.84
C VAL A 273 8.22 -8.65 23.32
N ASN A 274 9.21 -8.66 24.22
CA ASN A 274 8.98 -8.75 25.66
C ASN A 274 8.27 -7.50 26.22
N ASP A 275 8.69 -6.32 25.77
CA ASP A 275 8.12 -5.04 26.22
C ASP A 275 6.71 -4.79 25.66
N ASN A 276 6.34 -5.48 24.57
CA ASN A 276 5.09 -5.26 23.84
C ASN A 276 4.31 -6.57 23.66
N PRO A 277 3.63 -7.08 24.71
CA PRO A 277 2.94 -8.38 24.70
C PRO A 277 1.72 -8.44 23.75
N ASN A 278 1.32 -7.31 23.19
CA ASN A 278 0.29 -7.20 22.16
C ASN A 278 0.82 -7.45 20.74
N ILE A 279 2.14 -7.57 20.52
CA ILE A 279 2.68 -8.15 19.30
C ILE A 279 2.33 -9.64 19.31
N LYS A 280 1.52 -10.07 18.34
CA LYS A 280 1.02 -11.45 18.26
C LYS A 280 1.68 -12.28 17.18
N MET A 281 2.35 -11.62 16.23
CA MET A 281 2.96 -12.27 15.07
C MET A 281 4.05 -11.37 14.48
N LEU A 282 5.11 -11.96 13.97
CA LEU A 282 6.11 -11.27 13.15
C LEU A 282 5.82 -11.52 11.66
N GLN A 283 6.10 -10.54 10.81
CA GLN A 283 5.95 -10.70 9.37
C GLN A 283 7.18 -10.19 8.62
N ILE A 284 7.86 -11.07 7.90
CA ILE A 284 8.97 -10.68 7.01
C ILE A 284 8.36 -10.14 5.72
N LYS A 285 8.61 -8.87 5.41
CA LYS A 285 8.21 -8.28 4.13
C LYS A 285 9.27 -8.54 3.07
N ILE A 286 9.02 -9.46 2.15
CA ILE A 286 9.88 -9.72 1.00
C ILE A 286 9.64 -8.65 -0.07
N SER A 287 8.38 -8.36 -0.39
CA SER A 287 8.01 -7.34 -1.36
C SER A 287 6.60 -6.76 -1.10
N GLN A 288 6.20 -5.75 -1.88
CA GLN A 288 4.84 -5.20 -1.88
C GLN A 288 4.37 -4.95 -3.30
N GLY A 289 3.06 -4.97 -3.53
CA GLY A 289 2.46 -4.81 -4.87
C GLY A 289 2.90 -3.57 -5.63
N ALA A 290 2.96 -2.42 -4.96
CA ALA A 290 3.24 -1.14 -5.61
C ALA A 290 4.68 -0.95 -6.11
N LYS A 291 5.63 -1.74 -5.58
CA LYS A 291 7.04 -1.67 -5.98
C LYS A 291 7.78 -2.96 -5.62
N PRO A 292 7.45 -4.08 -6.28
CA PRO A 292 8.12 -5.35 -6.04
C PRO A 292 9.61 -5.23 -6.40
N GLY A 293 10.48 -5.86 -5.61
CA GLY A 293 11.93 -5.83 -5.85
C GLY A 293 12.66 -4.55 -5.41
N LEU A 294 11.95 -3.53 -4.92
CA LEU A 294 12.56 -2.30 -4.38
C LEU A 294 12.35 -2.15 -2.87
N GLY A 295 13.35 -1.58 -2.21
CA GLY A 295 13.27 -1.20 -0.80
C GLY A 295 12.29 -0.05 -0.52
N GLY A 296 11.88 0.10 0.74
CA GLY A 296 11.12 1.26 1.21
C GLY A 296 11.92 2.55 1.10
N VAL A 297 11.25 3.65 0.74
CA VAL A 297 11.83 5.00 0.75
C VAL A 297 10.99 5.86 1.68
N LEU A 298 11.64 6.53 2.63
CA LEU A 298 11.04 7.61 3.40
C LEU A 298 11.85 8.90 3.17
N PRO A 299 11.27 9.92 2.50
CA PRO A 299 11.95 11.20 2.29
C PRO A 299 12.38 11.85 3.61
N GLY A 300 13.56 12.49 3.63
CA GLY A 300 14.17 13.07 4.84
C GLY A 300 13.28 14.10 5.53
N ALA A 301 12.50 14.87 4.77
CA ALA A 301 11.51 15.80 5.31
C ALA A 301 10.43 15.14 6.21
N LYS A 302 10.24 13.82 6.06
CA LYS A 302 9.31 13.03 6.89
C LYS A 302 10.02 12.25 8.00
N VAL A 303 11.34 12.33 8.14
CA VAL A 303 12.13 11.63 9.17
C VAL A 303 12.33 12.57 10.36
N THR A 304 11.25 12.86 11.08
CA THR A 304 11.30 13.68 12.30
C THR A 304 12.14 13.00 13.40
N PRO A 305 12.59 13.71 14.45
CA PRO A 305 13.32 13.10 15.57
C PRO A 305 12.61 11.90 16.20
N GLU A 306 11.28 11.97 16.33
CA GLU A 306 10.45 10.87 16.83
C GLU A 306 10.53 9.63 15.92
N ILE A 307 10.38 9.82 14.61
CA ILE A 307 10.47 8.73 13.62
C ILE A 307 11.88 8.16 13.57
N ALA A 308 12.89 9.03 13.66
CA ALA A 308 14.28 8.64 13.67
C ALA A 308 14.60 7.75 14.89
N ALA A 309 14.06 8.09 16.07
CA ALA A 309 14.19 7.29 17.29
C ALA A 309 13.56 5.90 17.14
N VAL A 310 12.30 5.82 16.67
CA VAL A 310 11.61 4.54 16.43
C VAL A 310 12.38 3.68 15.43
N ARG A 311 12.93 4.30 14.37
CA ARG A 311 13.64 3.59 13.31
C ARG A 311 15.09 3.24 13.66
N LYS A 312 15.64 3.85 14.71
CA LYS A 312 17.08 3.83 15.05
C LYS A 312 17.94 4.34 13.89
N VAL A 313 17.62 5.52 13.36
CA VAL A 313 18.33 6.21 12.26
C VAL A 313 18.55 7.69 12.60
N LYS A 314 19.25 8.44 11.74
CA LYS A 314 19.47 9.88 11.92
C LYS A 314 18.24 10.70 11.49
N PRO A 315 17.88 11.76 12.22
CA PRO A 315 16.77 12.62 11.85
C PRO A 315 17.08 13.45 10.60
N TRP A 316 16.02 13.79 9.85
CA TRP A 316 16.03 14.65 8.66
C TRP A 316 16.85 14.14 7.47
N GLN A 317 17.22 12.86 7.47
CA GLN A 317 17.93 12.22 6.37
C GLN A 317 17.00 11.26 5.64
N THR A 318 17.00 11.31 4.32
CA THR A 318 16.24 10.34 3.51
C THR A 318 16.75 8.94 3.80
N VAL A 319 15.81 8.04 4.07
CA VAL A 319 16.13 6.64 4.36
C VAL A 319 15.65 5.77 3.21
N VAL A 320 16.61 5.13 2.56
CA VAL A 320 16.40 4.14 1.51
C VAL A 320 16.74 2.78 2.07
N SER A 321 15.79 1.85 2.01
CA SER A 321 16.03 0.48 2.45
C SER A 321 16.67 -0.34 1.32
N PRO A 322 17.49 -1.35 1.63
CA PRO A 322 17.98 -2.29 0.63
C PRO A 322 16.81 -3.00 -0.10
N PRO A 323 17.01 -3.50 -1.32
CA PRO A 323 15.97 -4.21 -2.06
C PRO A 323 15.62 -5.59 -1.47
N GLN A 324 16.55 -6.21 -0.74
CA GLN A 324 16.40 -7.55 -0.17
C GLN A 324 16.88 -7.60 1.30
N HIS A 325 16.44 -8.62 2.05
CA HIS A 325 16.90 -8.85 3.41
C HIS A 325 18.31 -9.44 3.40
N THR A 326 19.24 -8.84 4.13
CA THR A 326 20.64 -9.30 4.19
C THR A 326 20.78 -10.76 4.63
N GLU A 327 19.91 -11.24 5.52
CA GLU A 327 19.92 -12.60 6.06
C GLU A 327 19.61 -13.68 5.01
N ILE A 328 18.89 -13.32 3.94
CA ILE A 328 18.39 -14.29 2.97
C ILE A 328 19.15 -14.25 1.64
N ILE A 329 20.14 -13.36 1.48
CA ILE A 329 20.90 -13.26 0.23
C ILE A 329 21.62 -14.60 -0.03
N GLY A 330 21.19 -15.30 -1.07
CA GLY A 330 21.80 -16.55 -1.57
C GLY A 330 22.36 -16.36 -2.98
N SER A 331 23.25 -17.27 -3.40
CA SER A 331 23.83 -17.29 -4.74
C SER A 331 22.84 -17.80 -5.79
N THR A 332 21.82 -18.55 -5.34
CA THR A 332 20.73 -19.08 -6.17
C THR A 332 19.37 -18.77 -5.54
N PRO A 333 18.27 -18.80 -6.32
CA PRO A 333 16.91 -18.71 -5.77
C PRO A 333 16.62 -19.78 -4.71
N LYS A 334 17.09 -21.02 -4.92
CA LYS A 334 16.91 -22.14 -3.97
C LYS A 334 17.58 -21.82 -2.64
N GLU A 335 18.84 -21.39 -2.67
CA GLU A 335 19.59 -21.00 -1.47
C GLU A 335 18.93 -19.82 -0.74
N THR A 336 18.42 -18.83 -1.49
CA THR A 336 17.70 -17.67 -0.93
C THR A 336 16.45 -18.11 -0.14
N ILE A 337 15.69 -19.05 -0.69
CA ILE A 337 14.48 -19.59 -0.04
C ILE A 337 14.82 -20.46 1.17
N VAL A 338 15.87 -21.28 1.09
CA VAL A 338 16.37 -22.04 2.26
C VAL A 338 16.71 -21.08 3.41
N LYS A 339 17.51 -20.04 3.13
CA LYS A 339 17.85 -19.01 4.12
C LYS A 339 16.64 -18.26 4.64
N LEU A 340 15.61 -18.04 3.82
CA LEU A 340 14.35 -17.47 4.27
C LEU A 340 13.67 -18.36 5.32
N ILE A 341 13.60 -19.68 5.10
CA ILE A 341 13.00 -20.62 6.08
C ILE A 341 13.85 -20.68 7.35
N GLU A 342 15.18 -20.72 7.25
CA GLU A 342 16.08 -20.64 8.40
C GLU A 342 15.90 -19.33 9.18
N PHE A 343 15.69 -18.21 8.48
CA PHE A 343 15.41 -16.94 9.12
C PHE A 343 14.06 -16.93 9.84
N ILE A 344 13.01 -17.53 9.25
CA ILE A 344 11.72 -17.75 9.89
C ILE A 344 11.87 -18.57 11.19
N GLN A 345 12.65 -19.67 11.14
CA GLN A 345 12.94 -20.50 12.31
C GLN A 345 13.66 -19.71 13.40
N LYS A 346 14.68 -18.92 13.04
CA LYS A 346 15.39 -18.03 13.97
C LYS A 346 14.43 -17.04 14.63
N LEU A 347 13.58 -16.38 13.86
CA LEU A 347 12.61 -15.40 14.39
C LEU A 347 11.60 -16.06 15.34
N ARG A 348 11.10 -17.26 15.01
CA ARG A 348 10.24 -18.04 15.92
C ARG A 348 10.94 -18.32 17.24
N LYS A 349 12.18 -18.81 17.19
CA LYS A 349 12.98 -19.11 18.39
C LYS A 349 13.23 -17.87 19.27
N LEU A 350 13.47 -16.71 18.65
CA LEU A 350 13.74 -15.46 19.37
C LEU A 350 12.48 -14.86 20.01
N SER A 351 11.32 -15.00 19.36
CA SER A 351 10.10 -14.29 19.74
C SER A 351 9.05 -15.16 20.43
N ASN A 352 9.10 -16.48 20.24
CA ASN A 352 8.04 -17.41 20.64
C ASN A 352 6.67 -17.07 20.01
N LEU A 353 6.67 -16.43 18.83
CA LEU A 353 5.48 -16.00 18.09
C LEU A 353 5.44 -16.65 16.70
N PRO A 354 4.27 -16.72 16.03
CA PRO A 354 4.17 -17.11 14.64
C PRO A 354 4.91 -16.12 13.75
N VAL A 355 5.52 -16.63 12.69
CA VAL A 355 6.30 -15.84 11.74
C VAL A 355 5.78 -16.11 10.33
N GLY A 356 5.22 -15.07 9.72
CA GLY A 356 4.76 -15.11 8.33
C GLY A 356 5.64 -14.32 7.38
N ILE A 357 5.31 -14.41 6.10
CA ILE A 357 5.92 -13.61 5.04
C ILE A 357 4.87 -12.79 4.30
N LYS A 358 5.31 -11.70 3.68
CA LYS A 358 4.49 -10.86 2.79
C LYS A 358 5.22 -10.61 1.48
N PHE A 359 4.54 -10.82 0.36
CA PHE A 359 5.08 -10.53 -0.97
C PHE A 359 4.01 -10.31 -2.04
N CYS A 360 4.38 -9.57 -3.07
CA CYS A 360 3.72 -9.60 -4.37
C CYS A 360 4.36 -10.71 -5.21
N ILE A 361 3.53 -11.59 -5.78
CA ILE A 361 4.02 -12.64 -6.68
C ILE A 361 4.57 -11.98 -7.95
N GLY A 362 5.73 -12.48 -8.39
CA GLY A 362 6.36 -12.13 -9.66
C GLY A 362 6.41 -13.36 -10.56
N ARG A 363 7.57 -14.02 -10.59
CA ARG A 363 7.78 -15.25 -11.36
C ARG A 363 7.13 -16.44 -10.64
N LEU A 364 6.34 -17.23 -11.36
CA LEU A 364 5.58 -18.33 -10.78
C LEU A 364 6.50 -19.49 -10.34
N GLU A 365 7.62 -19.67 -11.03
CA GLU A 365 8.58 -20.74 -10.75
C GLU A 365 9.22 -20.58 -9.35
N GLU A 366 9.30 -19.36 -8.84
CA GLU A 366 9.80 -19.10 -7.47
C GLU A 366 8.79 -19.53 -6.39
N ILE A 367 7.51 -19.61 -6.72
CA ILE A 367 6.48 -20.18 -5.85
C ILE A 367 6.58 -21.70 -5.83
N ASP A 368 6.79 -22.31 -6.99
CA ASP A 368 7.05 -23.75 -7.09
C ASP A 368 8.29 -24.14 -6.28
N LEU A 369 9.33 -23.32 -6.36
CA LEU A 369 10.55 -23.50 -5.56
C LEU A 369 10.29 -23.30 -4.06
N LEU A 370 9.53 -22.27 -3.67
CA LEU A 370 9.14 -22.05 -2.27
C LEU A 370 8.44 -23.29 -1.69
N VAL A 371 7.44 -23.81 -2.39
CA VAL A 371 6.69 -24.99 -1.96
C VAL A 371 7.59 -26.23 -1.90
N SER A 372 8.48 -26.41 -2.88
CA SER A 372 9.43 -27.54 -2.91
C SER A 372 10.43 -27.50 -1.75
N VAL A 373 10.94 -26.31 -1.41
CA VAL A 373 11.84 -26.14 -0.26
C VAL A 373 11.07 -26.35 1.05
N MET A 374 9.83 -25.87 1.17
CA MET A 374 8.99 -26.13 2.35
C MET A 374 8.74 -27.63 2.58
N LEU A 375 8.51 -28.40 1.51
CA LEU A 375 8.39 -29.85 1.58
C LEU A 375 9.68 -30.50 2.07
N THR A 376 10.81 -30.11 1.49
CA THR A 376 12.13 -30.68 1.79
C THR A 376 12.55 -30.40 3.22
N MET A 377 12.39 -29.15 3.66
CA MET A 377 12.73 -28.71 5.02
C MET A 377 11.68 -29.10 6.06
N LYS A 378 10.50 -29.55 5.62
CA LYS A 378 9.31 -29.82 6.47
C LYS A 378 8.95 -28.63 7.36
N ASP A 379 9.20 -27.43 6.86
CA ASP A 379 9.04 -26.19 7.59
C ASP A 379 8.74 -25.04 6.61
N GLY A 380 8.31 -23.88 7.11
CA GLY A 380 7.86 -22.76 6.30
C GLY A 380 7.20 -21.67 7.15
N PRO A 381 6.71 -20.60 6.50
CA PRO A 381 5.99 -19.52 7.18
C PRO A 381 4.66 -20.03 7.77
N ASP A 382 4.29 -19.50 8.93
CA ASP A 382 3.00 -19.82 9.57
C ASP A 382 1.82 -19.11 8.88
N ALA A 383 2.12 -18.00 8.18
CA ALA A 383 1.17 -17.30 7.32
C ALA A 383 1.87 -16.65 6.11
N ILE A 384 1.19 -16.62 4.98
CA ILE A 384 1.64 -15.94 3.75
C ILE A 384 0.62 -14.87 3.37
N GLN A 385 1.03 -13.61 3.44
CA GLN A 385 0.26 -12.50 2.89
C GLN A 385 0.66 -12.24 1.43
N VAL A 386 -0.28 -12.47 0.51
CA VAL A 386 -0.12 -12.18 -0.91
C VAL A 386 -0.67 -10.79 -1.21
N ASP A 387 0.20 -9.91 -1.70
CA ASP A 387 -0.19 -8.63 -2.25
C ASP A 387 -0.49 -8.75 -3.75
N GLY A 388 -1.59 -8.16 -4.22
CA GLY A 388 -1.80 -7.93 -5.65
C GLY A 388 -0.82 -6.87 -6.18
N ALA A 389 -0.44 -6.96 -7.46
CA ALA A 389 0.43 -5.99 -8.12
C ALA A 389 -0.14 -4.56 -8.10
N ASP A 390 -1.45 -4.43 -7.88
CA ASP A 390 -2.16 -3.16 -7.80
C ASP A 390 -2.21 -2.54 -6.39
N GLY A 391 -1.32 -2.99 -5.50
CA GLY A 391 -1.14 -2.50 -4.13
C GLY A 391 -0.88 -0.99 -4.04
N GLY A 392 -1.07 -0.42 -2.85
CA GLY A 392 -0.78 1.00 -2.59
C GLY A 392 0.66 1.26 -2.15
N THR A 393 1.14 2.49 -2.33
CA THR A 393 2.36 2.98 -1.69
C THR A 393 2.23 4.45 -1.28
N GLY A 394 2.96 4.85 -0.24
CA GLY A 394 3.12 6.25 0.12
C GLY A 394 4.08 6.99 -0.83
N ALA A 395 5.10 6.29 -1.33
CA ALA A 395 6.09 6.76 -2.29
C ALA A 395 6.66 5.58 -3.09
N GLY A 396 6.76 5.73 -4.41
CA GLY A 396 7.33 4.71 -5.28
C GLY A 396 7.42 5.20 -6.73
N PRO A 397 8.32 4.63 -7.55
CA PRO A 397 8.41 4.97 -8.96
C PRO A 397 7.14 4.57 -9.71
N SER A 398 6.64 5.44 -10.60
CA SER A 398 5.42 5.18 -11.38
C SER A 398 5.51 3.93 -12.24
N GLU A 399 6.69 3.65 -12.80
CA GLU A 399 6.91 2.46 -13.64
C GLU A 399 6.66 1.16 -12.86
N PHE A 400 7.08 1.12 -11.59
CA PHE A 400 6.88 -0.04 -10.74
C PHE A 400 5.42 -0.19 -10.30
N VAL A 401 4.77 0.93 -9.96
CA VAL A 401 3.38 0.94 -9.48
C VAL A 401 2.41 0.45 -10.56
N ASN A 402 2.70 0.71 -11.83
CA ASN A 402 1.78 0.43 -12.93
C ASN A 402 2.07 -0.88 -13.67
N TYR A 403 3.32 -1.36 -13.69
CA TYR A 403 3.74 -2.40 -14.63
C TYR A 403 4.51 -3.58 -14.02
N VAL A 404 4.75 -3.61 -12.71
CA VAL A 404 5.57 -4.65 -12.08
C VAL A 404 4.76 -5.50 -11.10
N GLY A 405 4.82 -6.83 -11.27
CA GLY A 405 4.10 -7.83 -10.49
C GLY A 405 3.30 -8.77 -11.40
N TYR A 406 2.91 -9.94 -10.87
CA TYR A 406 2.22 -10.95 -11.67
C TYR A 406 0.84 -10.50 -12.13
N GLY A 407 0.02 -9.98 -11.21
CA GLY A 407 -1.34 -9.58 -11.53
C GLY A 407 -2.19 -9.28 -10.32
N SER A 408 -3.47 -9.58 -10.43
CA SER A 408 -4.42 -9.41 -9.34
C SER A 408 -4.08 -10.32 -8.15
N VAL A 409 -4.55 -9.92 -6.97
CA VAL A 409 -4.40 -10.77 -5.78
C VAL A 409 -5.17 -12.09 -5.93
N ILE A 410 -6.25 -12.12 -6.72
CA ILE A 410 -7.06 -13.32 -6.93
C ILE A 410 -6.27 -14.37 -7.71
N GLU A 411 -5.66 -14.00 -8.84
CA GLU A 411 -4.79 -14.89 -9.64
C GLU A 411 -3.62 -15.42 -8.80
N SER A 412 -2.94 -14.51 -8.11
CA SER A 412 -1.78 -14.83 -7.29
C SER A 412 -2.14 -15.78 -6.13
N MET A 413 -3.28 -15.53 -5.47
CA MET A 413 -3.78 -16.36 -4.38
C MET A 413 -4.19 -17.74 -4.88
N ALA A 414 -4.94 -17.81 -5.99
CA ALA A 414 -5.39 -19.06 -6.57
C ALA A 414 -4.22 -19.99 -6.93
N TYR A 415 -3.16 -19.43 -7.53
CA TYR A 415 -1.95 -20.16 -7.89
C TYR A 415 -1.25 -20.74 -6.64
N LEU A 416 -0.95 -19.89 -5.65
CA LEU A 416 -0.31 -20.33 -4.41
C LEU A 416 -1.15 -21.36 -3.65
N HIS A 417 -2.47 -21.11 -3.55
CA HIS A 417 -3.41 -22.01 -2.90
C HIS A 417 -3.36 -23.41 -3.50
N LYS A 418 -3.41 -23.50 -4.84
CA LYS A 418 -3.37 -24.78 -5.56
C LYS A 418 -2.03 -25.50 -5.34
N LYS A 419 -0.91 -24.80 -5.42
CA LYS A 419 0.42 -25.40 -5.21
C LYS A 419 0.58 -25.94 -3.79
N LEU A 420 0.12 -25.20 -2.78
CA LEU A 420 0.10 -25.68 -1.40
C LEU A 420 -0.86 -26.87 -1.21
N GLN A 421 -2.01 -26.91 -1.89
CA GLN A 421 -2.93 -28.05 -1.84
C GLN A 421 -2.30 -29.31 -2.42
N VAL A 422 -1.72 -29.22 -3.63
CA VAL A 422 -1.06 -30.36 -4.31
C VAL A 422 0.10 -30.89 -3.47
N ALA A 423 0.84 -30.01 -2.80
CA ALA A 423 1.92 -30.39 -1.89
C ALA A 423 1.45 -30.91 -0.51
N GLY A 424 0.14 -30.90 -0.20
CA GLY A 424 -0.35 -31.26 1.13
C GLY A 424 0.11 -30.31 2.24
N LEU A 425 0.43 -29.05 1.90
CA LEU A 425 0.90 -28.01 2.81
C LEU A 425 -0.16 -26.96 3.13
N ARG A 426 -1.31 -26.95 2.44
CA ARG A 426 -2.33 -25.90 2.58
C ARG A 426 -2.86 -25.74 4.01
N ASP A 427 -3.03 -26.83 4.75
CA ASP A 427 -3.53 -26.79 6.13
C ASP A 427 -2.47 -26.33 7.14
N LYS A 428 -1.20 -26.20 6.70
CA LYS A 428 -0.08 -25.78 7.55
C LYS A 428 0.20 -24.28 7.47
N VAL A 429 -0.42 -23.56 6.54
CA VAL A 429 -0.14 -22.15 6.25
C VAL A 429 -1.43 -21.38 6.10
N VAL A 430 -1.55 -20.29 6.86
CA VAL A 430 -2.65 -19.33 6.71
C VAL A 430 -2.37 -18.38 5.54
N LEU A 431 -3.32 -18.22 4.63
CA LEU A 431 -3.18 -17.32 3.48
C LEU A 431 -3.93 -16.00 3.70
N SER A 432 -3.25 -14.87 3.60
CA SER A 432 -3.87 -13.54 3.66
C SER A 432 -3.84 -12.87 2.29
N ALA A 433 -4.97 -12.30 1.84
CA ALA A 433 -5.08 -11.58 0.58
C ALA A 433 -5.14 -10.06 0.80
N SER A 434 -4.33 -9.30 0.06
CA SER A 434 -4.25 -7.85 0.12
C SER A 434 -4.12 -7.24 -1.28
N GLY A 435 -5.18 -6.66 -1.82
CA GLY A 435 -5.16 -6.08 -3.18
C GLY A 435 -6.53 -5.60 -3.63
N LYS A 436 -6.85 -4.33 -3.36
CA LYS A 436 -8.16 -3.69 -3.66
C LYS A 436 -9.42 -4.44 -3.20
N LEU A 437 -9.31 -5.29 -2.17
CA LEU A 437 -10.42 -6.02 -1.54
C LEU A 437 -11.17 -5.12 -0.55
N PHE A 438 -11.90 -4.14 -1.08
CA PHE A 438 -12.53 -3.06 -0.29
C PHE A 438 -13.94 -3.36 0.21
N THR A 439 -14.61 -4.36 -0.37
CA THR A 439 -15.98 -4.73 -0.04
C THR A 439 -16.06 -6.25 0.19
N PRO A 440 -17.07 -6.74 0.92
CA PRO A 440 -17.31 -8.17 1.12
C PRO A 440 -17.42 -8.94 -0.19
N SER A 441 -18.02 -8.35 -1.23
CA SER A 441 -18.12 -8.99 -2.56
C SER A 441 -16.75 -9.21 -3.20
N HIS A 442 -15.83 -8.24 -3.10
CA HIS A 442 -14.45 -8.45 -3.57
C HIS A 442 -13.73 -9.53 -2.75
N ALA A 443 -13.90 -9.51 -1.43
CA ALA A 443 -13.28 -10.49 -0.53
C ALA A 443 -13.84 -11.91 -0.70
N ALA A 444 -15.12 -12.08 -1.00
CA ALA A 444 -15.73 -13.39 -1.23
C ALA A 444 -15.04 -14.14 -2.37
N VAL A 445 -14.58 -13.42 -3.41
CA VAL A 445 -13.76 -14.01 -4.48
C VAL A 445 -12.42 -14.47 -3.93
N ALA A 446 -11.74 -13.64 -3.13
CA ALA A 446 -10.46 -14.03 -2.55
C ALA A 446 -10.60 -15.27 -1.64
N PHE A 447 -11.66 -15.36 -0.83
CA PHE A 447 -11.99 -16.55 -0.04
C PHE A 447 -12.23 -17.77 -0.93
N ALA A 448 -13.02 -17.62 -2.01
CA ALA A 448 -13.28 -18.67 -2.98
C ALA A 448 -11.99 -19.26 -3.59
N TYR A 449 -10.95 -18.43 -3.74
CA TYR A 449 -9.65 -18.81 -4.30
C TYR A 449 -8.56 -19.04 -3.24
N GLY A 450 -8.96 -19.26 -1.99
CA GLY A 450 -8.09 -19.83 -0.97
C GLY A 450 -7.55 -18.87 0.09
N ALA A 451 -7.99 -17.61 0.13
CA ALA A 451 -7.68 -16.72 1.23
C ALA A 451 -8.35 -17.18 2.54
N ASP A 452 -7.64 -17.03 3.66
CA ASP A 452 -8.14 -17.22 5.03
C ASP A 452 -8.41 -15.90 5.75
N ILE A 453 -7.70 -14.83 5.35
CA ILE A 453 -7.77 -13.48 5.92
C ILE A 453 -7.74 -12.46 4.77
N ILE A 454 -8.40 -11.32 4.98
CA ILE A 454 -8.29 -10.12 4.14
C ILE A 454 -7.53 -9.04 4.89
N ASP A 455 -6.50 -8.48 4.25
CA ASP A 455 -5.73 -7.36 4.78
C ASP A 455 -5.96 -6.10 3.94
N THR A 456 -6.44 -5.02 4.58
CA THR A 456 -6.75 -3.75 3.90
C THR A 456 -5.93 -2.59 4.45
N ALA A 457 -5.15 -1.93 3.59
CA ALA A 457 -4.45 -0.69 3.93
C ALA A 457 -5.29 0.53 3.48
N ARG A 458 -5.53 0.64 2.17
CA ARG A 458 -6.26 1.77 1.58
C ARG A 458 -7.71 1.86 2.06
N GLY A 459 -8.36 0.75 2.39
CA GLY A 459 -9.72 0.76 2.96
C GLY A 459 -9.74 1.46 4.33
N ALA A 460 -8.78 1.12 5.21
CA ALA A 460 -8.60 1.80 6.49
C ALA A 460 -8.24 3.29 6.30
N MET A 461 -7.40 3.63 5.31
CA MET A 461 -7.10 5.03 5.00
C MET A 461 -8.34 5.82 4.54
N LEU A 462 -9.19 5.22 3.70
CA LEU A 462 -10.45 5.84 3.28
C LEU A 462 -11.41 5.99 4.48
N ALA A 463 -11.49 5.00 5.36
CA ALA A 463 -12.26 5.10 6.59
C ALA A 463 -11.77 6.26 7.50
N LEU A 464 -10.45 6.45 7.64
CA LEU A 464 -9.85 7.61 8.33
C LEU A 464 -10.21 8.96 7.68
N GLY A 465 -10.60 8.98 6.40
CA GLY A 465 -10.94 10.20 5.66
C GLY A 465 -9.98 10.54 4.52
N CYS A 466 -9.21 9.57 4.00
CA CYS A 466 -8.44 9.78 2.77
C CYS A 466 -9.38 10.13 1.62
N ILE A 467 -9.04 11.17 0.85
CA ILE A 467 -9.79 11.58 -0.33
C ILE A 467 -9.12 11.15 -1.64
N GLN A 468 -8.07 10.32 -1.57
CA GLN A 468 -7.25 9.89 -2.71
C GLN A 468 -6.60 11.06 -3.48
N ALA A 469 -6.06 12.04 -2.76
CA ALA A 469 -5.36 13.17 -3.38
C ALA A 469 -4.02 12.81 -4.06
N LEU A 470 -3.54 11.57 -3.95
CA LEU A 470 -2.30 11.04 -4.56
C LEU A 470 -1.00 11.81 -4.23
N ARG A 471 -1.00 12.63 -3.16
CA ARG A 471 0.14 13.45 -2.68
C ARG A 471 0.79 12.91 -1.42
N CYS A 472 0.75 11.60 -1.20
CA CYS A 472 1.26 10.99 0.02
C CYS A 472 2.79 11.15 0.19
N HIS A 473 3.51 11.20 -0.91
CA HIS A 473 4.98 11.30 -0.95
C HIS A 473 5.48 12.72 -0.66
N THR A 474 4.68 13.76 -0.94
CA THR A 474 5.09 15.16 -0.77
C THR A 474 5.09 15.61 0.70
N GLY A 475 4.40 14.87 1.58
CA GLY A 475 4.19 15.30 2.96
C GLY A 475 3.12 16.39 3.10
N GLU A 476 2.34 16.69 2.05
CA GLU A 476 1.32 17.74 2.05
C GLU A 476 -0.12 17.20 2.02
N CYS A 477 -0.34 16.03 2.64
CA CYS A 477 -1.66 15.40 2.69
C CYS A 477 -2.75 16.39 3.14
N PRO A 478 -3.80 16.65 2.33
CA PRO A 478 -4.82 17.64 2.66
C PRO A 478 -5.71 17.23 3.83
N THR A 479 -5.81 15.93 4.11
CA THR A 479 -6.64 15.37 5.19
C THR A 479 -5.81 14.98 6.41
N GLY A 480 -4.53 15.36 6.44
CA GLY A 480 -3.70 15.16 7.61
C GLY A 480 -3.20 13.73 7.84
N ILE A 481 -3.42 12.76 6.93
CA ILE A 481 -3.08 11.33 7.16
C ILE A 481 -1.59 11.03 6.91
N THR A 482 -1.04 11.48 5.78
CA THR A 482 0.31 11.14 5.32
C THR A 482 1.28 12.33 5.35
N THR A 483 1.11 13.19 6.36
CA THR A 483 1.88 14.43 6.59
C THR A 483 2.33 14.52 8.05
N HIS A 484 3.46 15.20 8.28
CA HIS A 484 3.96 15.54 9.61
C HIS A 484 3.86 17.04 9.92
N ASN A 485 3.14 17.79 9.08
CA ASN A 485 2.84 19.19 9.33
C ASN A 485 1.75 19.32 10.41
N SER A 486 2.04 20.01 11.51
CA SER A 486 1.14 20.14 12.66
C SER A 486 -0.23 20.70 12.31
N TRP A 487 -0.29 21.74 11.46
CA TRP A 487 -1.53 22.34 11.01
C TRP A 487 -2.41 21.36 10.24
N ARG A 488 -1.82 20.54 9.35
CA ARG A 488 -2.57 19.51 8.61
C ARG A 488 -2.98 18.34 9.49
N MET A 489 -2.11 17.91 10.41
CA MET A 489 -2.42 16.86 11.39
C MET A 489 -3.53 17.25 12.36
N HIS A 490 -3.78 18.55 12.56
CA HIS A 490 -4.92 19.03 13.33
C HIS A 490 -6.26 18.49 12.78
N GLY A 491 -6.36 18.24 11.48
CA GLY A 491 -7.57 17.67 10.84
C GLY A 491 -7.88 16.21 11.21
N ILE A 492 -7.00 15.53 11.96
CA ILE A 492 -7.27 14.21 12.54
C ILE A 492 -7.66 14.38 14.00
N ASP A 493 -8.93 14.16 14.28
CA ASP A 493 -9.46 13.90 15.60
C ASP A 493 -9.41 12.38 15.89
N ILE A 494 -8.64 11.98 16.89
CA ILE A 494 -8.37 10.56 17.16
C ILE A 494 -9.67 9.82 17.53
N PRO A 495 -10.52 10.28 18.47
CA PRO A 495 -11.79 9.61 18.78
C PRO A 495 -12.70 9.40 17.56
N GLU A 496 -12.92 10.44 16.76
CA GLU A 496 -13.76 10.36 15.55
C GLU A 496 -13.15 9.37 14.53
N LYS A 497 -11.86 9.51 14.24
CA LYS A 497 -11.18 8.67 13.23
C LYS A 497 -11.05 7.22 13.67
N SER A 498 -10.84 6.96 14.95
CA SER A 498 -10.84 5.60 15.53
C SER A 498 -12.19 4.93 15.36
N THR A 499 -13.26 5.65 15.70
CA THR A 499 -14.65 5.18 15.57
C THR A 499 -14.97 4.80 14.13
N ARG A 500 -14.51 5.61 13.17
CA ARG A 500 -14.69 5.35 11.74
C ARG A 500 -13.97 4.09 11.25
N VAL A 501 -12.73 3.90 11.67
CA VAL A 501 -11.96 2.68 11.35
C VAL A 501 -12.64 1.46 11.96
N HIS A 502 -13.05 1.55 13.22
CA HIS A 502 -13.77 0.48 13.91
C HIS A 502 -15.03 0.05 13.15
N PHE A 503 -15.93 1.00 12.82
CA PHE A 503 -17.18 0.67 12.14
C PHE A 503 -16.99 0.19 10.71
N TYR A 504 -15.95 0.65 10.00
CA TYR A 504 -15.61 0.08 8.70
C TYR A 504 -15.21 -1.40 8.82
N LEU A 505 -14.30 -1.74 9.74
CA LEU A 505 -13.82 -3.11 9.94
C LEU A 505 -14.94 -4.03 10.43
N LYS A 506 -15.70 -3.59 11.45
CA LYS A 506 -16.83 -4.33 12.00
C LYS A 506 -17.93 -4.52 10.95
N GLY A 507 -18.32 -3.45 10.25
CA GLY A 507 -19.36 -3.49 9.23
C GLY A 507 -18.98 -4.38 8.05
N PHE A 508 -17.71 -4.37 7.64
CA PHE A 508 -17.21 -5.31 6.64
C PHE A 508 -17.28 -6.75 7.12
N HIS A 509 -16.84 -7.02 8.35
CA HIS A 509 -16.89 -8.36 8.95
C HIS A 509 -18.33 -8.90 8.98
N ASP A 510 -19.27 -8.11 9.50
CA ASP A 510 -20.68 -8.47 9.62
C ASP A 510 -21.32 -8.72 8.24
N ASP A 511 -21.05 -7.84 7.27
CA ASP A 511 -21.56 -8.00 5.90
C ASP A 511 -20.97 -9.25 5.22
N MET A 512 -19.71 -9.58 5.51
CA MET A 512 -19.08 -10.79 5.00
C MET A 512 -19.76 -12.03 5.58
N LEU A 513 -20.03 -12.06 6.90
CA LEU A 513 -20.81 -13.16 7.51
C LEU A 513 -22.22 -13.26 6.93
N GLN A 514 -22.88 -12.13 6.67
CA GLN A 514 -24.18 -12.11 6.00
C GLN A 514 -24.09 -12.70 4.59
N LEU A 515 -23.06 -12.35 3.82
CA LEU A 515 -22.84 -12.89 2.48
C LEU A 515 -22.56 -14.40 2.52
N THR A 516 -21.72 -14.85 3.47
CA THR A 516 -21.45 -16.27 3.72
C THR A 516 -22.73 -17.04 4.04
N HIS A 517 -23.61 -16.47 4.86
CA HIS A 517 -24.90 -17.07 5.19
C HIS A 517 -25.80 -17.23 3.94
N VAL A 518 -25.87 -16.22 3.06
CA VAL A 518 -26.64 -16.27 1.81
C VAL A 518 -26.09 -17.31 0.81
N LEU A 519 -24.80 -17.61 0.89
CA LEU A 519 -24.16 -18.72 0.16
C LEU A 519 -24.43 -20.09 0.80
N GLY A 520 -25.07 -20.13 1.97
CA GLY A 520 -25.32 -21.36 2.71
C GLY A 520 -24.05 -21.99 3.30
N ARG A 521 -23.05 -21.16 3.60
CA ARG A 521 -21.77 -21.52 4.22
C ARG A 521 -21.75 -21.09 5.69
N THR A 522 -20.87 -21.69 6.48
CA THR A 522 -20.72 -21.42 7.92
C THR A 522 -19.53 -20.53 8.25
N ASP A 523 -18.48 -20.58 7.45
CA ASP A 523 -17.29 -19.72 7.58
C ASP A 523 -16.99 -19.09 6.21
N PRO A 524 -16.57 -17.81 6.13
CA PRO A 524 -16.06 -17.22 4.89
C PRO A 524 -15.05 -18.10 4.14
N ARG A 525 -14.22 -18.88 4.83
CA ARG A 525 -13.24 -19.83 4.24
C ARG A 525 -13.87 -21.05 3.57
N ASP A 526 -15.15 -21.30 3.85
CA ASP A 526 -15.92 -22.37 3.20
C ASP A 526 -16.43 -21.96 1.82
N ILE A 527 -16.35 -20.67 1.46
CA ILE A 527 -16.72 -20.19 0.12
C ILE A 527 -15.80 -20.86 -0.90
N LYS A 528 -16.39 -21.41 -1.97
CA LYS A 528 -15.70 -22.15 -3.03
C LYS A 528 -15.83 -21.43 -4.38
N PRO A 529 -15.01 -21.78 -5.39
CA PRO A 529 -15.10 -21.18 -6.72
C PRO A 529 -16.50 -21.26 -7.34
N GLN A 530 -17.27 -22.33 -7.07
CA GLN A 530 -18.66 -22.49 -7.53
C GLN A 530 -19.65 -21.47 -6.93
N ASP A 531 -19.30 -20.80 -5.83
CA ASP A 531 -20.14 -19.81 -5.15
C ASP A 531 -19.95 -18.41 -5.76
N VAL A 532 -19.03 -18.26 -6.71
CA VAL A 532 -18.70 -16.99 -7.38
C VAL A 532 -18.61 -17.18 -8.90
N ARG A 533 -18.93 -16.12 -9.65
CA ARG A 533 -18.77 -16.06 -11.10
C ARG A 533 -17.89 -14.88 -11.45
N ILE A 534 -16.65 -15.15 -11.86
CA ILE A 534 -15.76 -14.12 -12.40
C ILE A 534 -16.21 -13.77 -13.82
N MET A 535 -16.40 -12.48 -14.08
CA MET A 535 -16.66 -11.96 -15.41
C MET A 535 -15.31 -11.63 -16.06
N SER A 536 -14.76 -12.56 -16.84
CA SER A 536 -13.51 -12.36 -17.59
C SER A 536 -13.68 -12.80 -19.03
N LYS A 537 -13.10 -12.06 -19.98
CA LYS A 537 -13.02 -12.41 -21.41
C LYS A 537 -12.17 -13.67 -21.61
N HIS A 538 -11.19 -13.88 -20.73
CA HIS A 538 -10.34 -15.05 -20.65
C HIS A 538 -10.97 -16.18 -19.82
N LYS A 539 -12.31 -16.26 -19.78
CA LYS A 539 -13.06 -17.26 -18.99
C LYS A 539 -12.55 -18.69 -19.22
N ASN A 540 -12.23 -19.00 -20.48
CA ASN A 540 -11.72 -20.31 -20.88
C ASN A 540 -10.27 -20.54 -20.53
N GLU A 541 -9.48 -19.51 -20.21
CA GLU A 541 -8.10 -19.70 -19.77
C GLU A 541 -8.06 -19.70 -18.25
N PHE A 542 -8.61 -18.70 -17.54
CA PHE A 542 -8.58 -18.65 -16.07
C PHE A 542 -9.24 -19.87 -15.42
N GLN A 543 -10.42 -20.28 -15.86
CA GLN A 543 -11.09 -21.45 -15.28
C GLN A 543 -10.42 -22.77 -15.71
N LYS A 544 -9.98 -22.91 -16.97
CA LYS A 544 -9.20 -24.09 -17.41
C LYS A 544 -7.81 -24.18 -16.77
N TYR A 545 -7.15 -23.07 -16.46
CA TYR A 545 -5.88 -23.04 -15.71
C TYR A 545 -6.03 -23.75 -14.36
N PHE A 546 -7.23 -23.73 -13.76
CA PHE A 546 -7.50 -24.37 -12.47
C PHE A 546 -8.27 -25.69 -12.56
N GLU A 547 -9.05 -25.92 -13.62
CA GLU A 547 -9.89 -27.11 -13.83
C GLU A 547 -9.26 -28.17 -14.77
N GLU A 548 -8.53 -27.79 -15.82
CA GLU A 548 -8.09 -28.70 -16.91
C GLU A 548 -6.57 -28.81 -17.12
N ASP A 549 -5.74 -28.00 -16.46
CA ASP A 549 -4.29 -27.89 -16.70
C ASP A 549 -3.86 -27.94 -18.20
N PRO A 550 -4.29 -26.97 -19.01
CA PRO A 550 -4.00 -26.96 -20.45
C PRO A 550 -2.54 -26.66 -20.82
N PHE A 551 -1.65 -26.39 -19.85
CA PHE A 551 -0.25 -26.01 -20.06
C PHE A 551 0.77 -26.95 -19.38
N GLY A 552 0.34 -28.03 -18.73
CA GLY A 552 1.26 -28.94 -18.03
C GLY A 552 1.84 -28.37 -16.73
N LEU A 553 1.10 -27.49 -16.03
CA LEU A 553 1.40 -26.99 -14.69
C LEU A 553 1.22 -28.07 -13.60
N PHE A 554 0.63 -29.22 -13.92
CA PHE A 554 0.89 -30.49 -13.24
C PHE A 554 2.31 -30.96 -13.57
N MET A 555 3.30 -30.30 -12.98
CA MET A 555 4.62 -30.87 -12.81
C MET A 555 4.56 -31.95 -11.72
N PRO A 556 5.50 -32.91 -11.78
CA PRO A 556 5.23 -34.34 -11.71
C PRO A 556 4.87 -34.83 -10.32
N THR A 557 4.52 -36.11 -10.19
CA THR A 557 4.18 -36.71 -8.91
C THR A 557 5.21 -36.34 -7.82
N PRO A 558 4.81 -36.27 -6.54
CA PRO A 558 5.69 -35.86 -5.44
C PRO A 558 7.08 -36.52 -5.49
N GLU A 559 7.18 -37.76 -5.97
CA GLU A 559 8.44 -38.48 -6.15
C GLU A 559 9.42 -37.79 -7.12
N LYS A 560 8.94 -37.20 -8.22
CA LYS A 560 9.80 -36.52 -9.20
C LYS A 560 10.08 -35.06 -8.81
N MET A 561 9.18 -34.39 -8.10
CA MET A 561 9.52 -33.11 -7.44
C MET A 561 10.62 -33.28 -6.39
N ILE A 562 10.58 -34.38 -5.63
CA ILE A 562 11.65 -34.75 -4.68
C ILE A 562 12.94 -35.10 -5.43
N ALA A 563 12.87 -35.86 -6.53
CA ALA A 563 14.04 -36.22 -7.32
C ALA A 563 14.74 -35.00 -7.96
N ASP A 564 13.98 -34.06 -8.52
CA ASP A 564 14.50 -32.82 -9.12
C ASP A 564 15.04 -31.85 -8.05
N ALA A 565 14.55 -31.93 -6.81
CA ALA A 565 15.06 -31.16 -5.68
C ALA A 565 16.34 -31.76 -5.05
N LEU A 566 16.57 -33.07 -5.23
CA LEU A 566 17.75 -33.80 -4.77
C LEU A 566 18.93 -33.72 -5.75
N GLN A 567 18.68 -33.40 -7.02
CA GLN A 567 19.69 -32.90 -7.96
C GLN A 567 19.97 -31.41 -7.70
#